data_AF-A0A499VY51-F1
#
_entry.id   AF-A0A499VY51-F1
#
_cell.length_a   1.000
_cell.length_b   1.000
_cell.length_c   1.000
_cell.angle_alpha   90.00
_cell.angle_beta   90.00
_cell.angle_gamma   90.00
#
_symmetry.space_group_name_H-M   'P 1'
#
loop_
_entity.id
_entity.type
_entity.pdbx_description
1 polymer ?
#
loop_
_entity_poly.entity_id
_entity_poly.type
_entity_poly.pdbx_seq_one_letter_code
_entity_poly.pdbx_strand_id
1 'polypeptide(L)'
;MPSRASDADKNAAPPLPAPLRVPVADSHTHLDMQSGTVEEGLAKAASVGVTTVVQVGCDIDGSRWAAETAAAYDAVHATVALHPNEAPRIVHGDPDGWSRQGARRPGGDGALDEALAEIDRLAALPQVKGVGETGLDYFRTGPEGKAAQERSFRAHIEIAKRHGKALVIHDRDAHADVLRVLKEEGAPSGPSSTATPGTRRWPRSAPITATSCPSPAT
;
A
#
# COMPACT_ATOMS: atom_id res chain seq x y z
N MET A 1 -31.01 -36.17 19.86
CA MET A 1 -30.41 -34.82 19.74
C MET A 1 -29.88 -34.68 18.32
N PRO A 2 -30.38 -33.74 17.50
CA PRO A 2 -29.88 -33.58 16.14
C PRO A 2 -28.43 -33.08 16.21
N SER A 3 -27.57 -33.63 15.35
CA SER A 3 -26.15 -33.29 15.27
C SER A 3 -25.98 -31.80 14.95
N ARG A 4 -25.22 -31.08 15.78
CA ARG A 4 -24.76 -29.72 15.46
C ARG A 4 -23.99 -29.77 14.15
N ALA A 5 -24.38 -28.91 13.21
CA ALA A 5 -23.64 -28.64 11.98
C ALA A 5 -22.17 -28.38 12.32
N SER A 6 -21.28 -28.95 11.51
CA SER A 6 -19.83 -28.79 11.60
C SER A 6 -19.45 -27.32 11.73
N ASP A 7 -18.54 -27.01 12.66
CA ASP A 7 -17.84 -25.72 12.71
C ASP A 7 -17.24 -25.44 11.33
N ALA A 8 -17.86 -24.53 10.59
CA ALA A 8 -17.31 -24.06 9.33
C ALA A 8 -15.94 -23.45 9.64
N ASP A 9 -14.90 -23.91 8.93
CA ASP A 9 -13.56 -23.36 9.05
C ASP A 9 -13.63 -21.85 8.82
N LYS A 10 -13.32 -21.08 9.88
CA LYS A 10 -13.36 -19.61 9.86
C LYS A 10 -12.42 -19.01 8.82
N ASN A 11 -11.50 -19.82 8.27
CA ASN A 11 -10.53 -19.41 7.25
C ASN A 11 -10.91 -19.88 5.83
N ALA A 12 -12.03 -20.58 5.65
CA ALA A 12 -12.46 -20.98 4.31
C ALA A 12 -13.01 -19.76 3.54
N ALA A 13 -12.44 -19.49 2.37
CA ALA A 13 -12.92 -18.42 1.50
C ALA A 13 -14.38 -18.71 1.06
N PRO A 14 -15.25 -17.68 1.00
CA PRO A 14 -16.60 -17.85 0.49
C PRO A 14 -16.59 -18.29 -0.98
N PRO A 15 -17.68 -18.91 -1.48
CA PRO A 15 -17.79 -19.24 -2.89
C PRO A 15 -17.71 -17.97 -3.75
N LEU A 16 -17.19 -18.13 -4.98
CA LEU A 16 -17.06 -17.01 -5.91
C LEU A 16 -18.44 -16.43 -6.26
N PRO A 17 -18.60 -15.10 -6.30
CA PRO A 17 -19.83 -14.46 -6.74
C PRO A 17 -20.04 -14.63 -8.25
N ALA A 18 -21.24 -14.28 -8.72
CA ALA A 18 -21.48 -14.15 -10.16
C ALA A 18 -20.59 -13.03 -10.76
N PRO A 19 -20.15 -13.15 -12.03
CA PRO A 19 -19.29 -12.15 -12.64
C PRO A 19 -19.93 -10.76 -12.74
N LEU A 20 -19.12 -9.72 -12.57
CA LEU A 20 -19.52 -8.33 -12.77
C LEU A 20 -19.90 -8.06 -14.23
N ARG A 21 -20.83 -7.13 -14.44
CA ARG A 21 -21.35 -6.79 -15.78
C ARG A 21 -20.33 -6.07 -16.67
N VAL A 22 -19.35 -5.44 -16.05
CA VAL A 22 -18.25 -4.73 -16.71
C VAL A 22 -16.94 -5.12 -16.02
N PRO A 23 -15.83 -5.22 -16.75
CA PRO A 23 -14.52 -5.40 -16.14
C PRO A 23 -14.20 -4.25 -15.18
N VAL A 24 -13.68 -4.58 -14.01
CA VAL A 24 -13.23 -3.60 -13.01
C VAL A 24 -11.78 -3.88 -12.59
N ALA A 25 -11.15 -2.84 -12.04
CA ALA A 25 -9.86 -2.98 -11.37
C ALA A 25 -10.07 -3.08 -9.86
N ASP A 26 -9.36 -4.00 -9.21
CA ASP A 26 -9.14 -3.95 -7.76
C ASP A 26 -7.99 -2.96 -7.50
N SER A 27 -8.31 -1.84 -6.85
CA SER A 27 -7.34 -0.77 -6.59
C SER A 27 -6.40 -1.07 -5.42
N HIS A 28 -6.62 -2.14 -4.66
CA HIS A 28 -5.81 -2.46 -3.49
C HIS A 28 -5.90 -3.94 -3.13
N THR A 29 -4.87 -4.71 -3.45
CA THR A 29 -4.81 -6.15 -3.16
C THR A 29 -3.49 -6.53 -2.48
N HIS A 30 -3.56 -7.55 -1.62
CA HIS A 30 -2.40 -8.24 -1.05
C HIS A 30 -2.40 -9.70 -1.51
N LEU A 31 -1.95 -9.93 -2.75
CA LEU A 31 -1.80 -11.27 -3.35
C LEU A 31 -0.72 -12.10 -2.64
N ASP A 32 0.32 -11.44 -2.12
CA ASP A 32 1.39 -12.00 -1.28
C ASP A 32 0.88 -12.62 0.02
N MET A 33 -0.30 -12.21 0.48
CA MET A 33 -0.94 -12.73 1.70
C MET A 33 -2.04 -13.77 1.41
N GLN A 34 -2.30 -14.10 0.14
CA GLN A 34 -3.30 -15.09 -0.22
C GLN A 34 -2.68 -16.49 -0.33
N SER A 35 -3.51 -17.51 -0.12
CA SER A 35 -3.14 -18.90 -0.40
C SER A 35 -3.20 -19.20 -1.91
N GLY A 36 -2.25 -19.99 -2.40
CA GLY A 36 -2.18 -20.42 -3.81
C GLY A 36 -1.12 -19.65 -4.60
N THR A 37 -1.13 -19.79 -5.92
CA THR A 37 -0.21 -19.04 -6.79
C THR A 37 -0.81 -17.71 -7.25
N VAL A 38 0.03 -16.81 -7.76
CA VAL A 38 -0.42 -15.54 -8.36
C VAL A 38 -1.35 -15.81 -9.54
N GLU A 39 -1.02 -16.77 -10.41
CA GLU A 39 -1.86 -17.15 -11.55
C GLU A 39 -3.24 -17.61 -11.12
N GLU A 40 -3.33 -18.44 -10.06
CA GLU A 40 -4.60 -18.90 -9.52
C GLU A 40 -5.41 -17.74 -8.96
N GLY A 41 -4.78 -16.81 -8.23
CA GLY A 41 -5.41 -15.59 -7.72
C GLY A 41 -5.96 -14.72 -8.84
N LEU A 42 -5.16 -14.46 -9.88
CA LEU A 42 -5.55 -13.65 -11.04
C LEU A 42 -6.66 -14.34 -11.84
N ALA A 43 -6.60 -15.66 -12.03
CA ALA A 43 -7.64 -16.41 -12.72
C ALA A 43 -8.98 -16.36 -11.95
N LYS A 44 -8.94 -16.49 -10.61
CA LYS A 44 -10.13 -16.34 -9.75
C LYS A 44 -10.70 -14.93 -9.87
N ALA A 45 -9.87 -13.89 -9.78
CA ALA A 45 -10.31 -12.49 -9.92
C ALA A 45 -10.94 -12.25 -11.31
N ALA A 46 -10.29 -12.68 -12.38
CA ALA A 46 -10.77 -12.52 -13.74
C ALA A 46 -12.11 -13.25 -13.96
N SER A 47 -12.30 -14.42 -13.36
CA SER A 47 -13.54 -15.20 -13.47
C SER A 47 -14.77 -14.45 -12.95
N VAL A 48 -14.59 -13.48 -12.05
CA VAL A 48 -15.68 -12.67 -11.49
C VAL A 48 -15.70 -11.23 -12.04
N GLY A 49 -14.90 -10.94 -13.07
CA GLY A 49 -14.86 -9.64 -13.74
C GLY A 49 -13.86 -8.63 -13.15
N VAL A 50 -12.98 -9.05 -12.23
CA VAL A 50 -11.85 -8.24 -11.76
C VAL A 50 -10.64 -8.56 -12.64
N THR A 51 -10.39 -7.74 -13.66
CA THR A 51 -9.43 -8.03 -14.72
C THR A 51 -8.08 -7.34 -14.55
N THR A 52 -7.98 -6.43 -13.57
CA THR A 52 -6.75 -5.71 -13.23
C THR A 52 -6.69 -5.59 -11.71
N VAL A 53 -5.49 -5.76 -11.15
CA VAL A 53 -5.28 -5.65 -9.70
C VAL A 53 -4.08 -4.75 -9.42
N VAL A 54 -4.17 -3.98 -8.35
CA VAL A 54 -3.06 -3.18 -7.84
C VAL A 54 -2.50 -3.87 -6.59
N GLN A 55 -1.36 -4.53 -6.76
CA GLN A 55 -0.63 -5.17 -5.68
C GLN A 55 0.08 -4.11 -4.83
N VAL A 56 -0.12 -4.18 -3.52
CA VAL A 56 0.41 -3.20 -2.57
C VAL A 56 1.63 -3.73 -1.83
N GLY A 57 2.75 -3.01 -1.90
CA GLY A 57 3.91 -3.20 -1.05
C GLY A 57 3.79 -2.44 0.28
N CYS A 58 4.06 -3.12 1.39
CA CYS A 58 4.00 -2.54 2.75
C CYS A 58 5.36 -2.39 3.44
N ASP A 59 6.38 -3.05 2.93
CA ASP A 59 7.78 -2.95 3.37
C ASP A 59 8.70 -3.11 2.14
N ILE A 60 10.02 -3.19 2.36
CA ILE A 60 10.98 -3.33 1.25
C ILE A 60 10.76 -4.62 0.46
N ASP A 61 10.63 -5.76 1.16
CA ASP A 61 10.55 -7.06 0.51
C ASP A 61 9.22 -7.22 -0.23
N GLY A 62 8.11 -6.81 0.39
CA GLY A 62 6.79 -6.75 -0.23
C GLY A 62 6.73 -5.77 -1.40
N SER A 63 7.42 -4.63 -1.31
CA SER A 63 7.51 -3.67 -2.43
C SER A 63 8.31 -4.21 -3.61
N ARG A 64 9.40 -4.94 -3.35
CA ARG A 64 10.17 -5.64 -4.40
C ARG A 64 9.32 -6.71 -5.06
N TRP A 65 8.68 -7.56 -4.25
CA TRP A 65 7.78 -8.60 -4.74
C TRP A 65 6.63 -8.03 -5.57
N ALA A 66 6.03 -6.93 -5.13
CA ALA A 66 4.97 -6.24 -5.87
C ALA A 66 5.46 -5.76 -7.24
N ALA A 67 6.64 -5.11 -7.29
CA ALA A 67 7.22 -4.62 -8.53
C ALA A 67 7.63 -5.74 -9.50
N GLU A 68 8.13 -6.86 -8.98
CA GLU A 68 8.46 -8.07 -9.74
C GLU A 68 7.19 -8.74 -10.30
N THR A 69 6.16 -8.90 -9.47
CA THR A 69 4.87 -9.46 -9.88
C THR A 69 4.22 -8.60 -10.96
N ALA A 70 4.22 -7.28 -10.80
CA ALA A 70 3.71 -6.36 -11.82
C ALA A 70 4.54 -6.35 -13.11
N ALA A 71 5.78 -6.82 -13.09
CA ALA A 71 6.58 -7.01 -14.30
C ALA A 71 6.28 -8.35 -15.00
N ALA A 72 5.84 -9.35 -14.24
CA ALA A 72 5.56 -10.69 -14.74
C ALA A 72 4.14 -10.86 -15.33
N TYR A 73 3.15 -10.08 -14.85
CA TYR A 73 1.76 -10.21 -15.27
C TYR A 73 1.16 -8.86 -15.71
N ASP A 74 0.69 -8.79 -16.96
CA ASP A 74 0.09 -7.57 -17.54
C ASP A 74 -1.14 -7.08 -16.77
N ALA A 75 -1.86 -7.98 -16.10
CA ALA A 75 -3.03 -7.66 -15.29
C ALA A 75 -2.69 -7.02 -13.94
N VAL A 76 -1.41 -6.91 -13.59
CA VAL A 76 -0.95 -6.42 -12.28
C VAL A 76 -0.27 -5.06 -12.42
N HIS A 77 -0.64 -4.15 -11.54
CA HIS A 77 0.11 -2.93 -11.26
C HIS A 77 0.62 -2.97 -9.83
N ALA A 78 1.69 -2.23 -9.54
CA ALA A 78 2.27 -2.19 -8.20
C ALA A 78 2.16 -0.81 -7.56
N THR A 79 2.03 -0.79 -6.24
CA THR A 79 2.44 0.32 -5.40
C THR A 79 3.56 -0.12 -4.46
N VAL A 80 4.44 0.83 -4.12
CA VAL A 80 5.60 0.58 -3.25
C VAL A 80 5.65 1.61 -2.15
N ALA A 81 5.89 1.17 -0.92
CA ALA A 81 6.05 2.04 0.24
C ALA A 81 6.57 1.29 1.46
N LEU A 82 6.81 2.06 2.52
CA LEU A 82 6.78 1.60 3.90
C LEU A 82 5.40 1.95 4.49
N HIS A 83 4.67 0.93 4.92
CA HIS A 83 3.42 1.07 5.67
C HIS A 83 3.65 1.92 6.93
N PRO A 84 2.67 2.68 7.44
CA PRO A 84 2.84 3.54 8.62
C PRO A 84 3.49 2.82 9.81
N ASN A 85 3.07 1.59 10.10
CA ASN A 85 3.65 0.79 11.19
C ASN A 85 5.09 0.30 10.92
N GLU A 86 5.59 0.33 9.69
CA GLU A 86 6.92 -0.17 9.34
C GLU A 86 8.04 0.82 9.69
N ALA A 87 7.81 2.13 9.47
CA ALA A 87 8.82 3.14 9.78
C ALA A 87 9.23 3.19 11.27
N PRO A 88 8.30 3.16 12.25
CA PRO A 88 8.65 3.04 13.66
C PRO A 88 9.46 1.78 13.97
N ARG A 89 9.15 0.65 13.33
CA ARG A 89 9.87 -0.60 13.53
C ARG A 89 11.30 -0.53 13.00
N ILE A 90 11.53 0.16 11.88
CA ILE A 90 12.87 0.38 11.35
C ILE A 90 13.68 1.25 12.33
N VAL A 91 13.11 2.35 12.80
CA VAL A 91 13.82 3.32 13.65
C VAL A 91 14.04 2.77 15.06
N HIS A 92 12.97 2.39 15.75
CA HIS A 92 12.97 2.04 17.18
C HIS A 92 13.03 0.54 17.45
N GLY A 93 12.88 -0.28 16.41
CA GLY A 93 12.73 -1.72 16.58
C GLY A 93 11.31 -2.12 16.97
N ASP A 94 11.15 -3.41 17.16
CA ASP A 94 9.92 -4.05 17.59
C ASP A 94 10.28 -5.27 18.45
N PRO A 95 10.94 -5.08 19.59
CA PRO A 95 11.50 -6.21 20.35
C PRO A 95 10.41 -7.18 20.84
N ASP A 96 9.22 -6.65 21.14
CA ASP A 96 8.10 -7.40 21.70
C ASP A 96 7.04 -7.81 20.65
N GLY A 97 7.26 -7.49 19.38
CA GLY A 97 6.36 -7.85 18.27
C GLY A 97 4.99 -7.14 18.32
N TRP A 98 4.92 -5.92 18.84
CA TRP A 98 3.67 -5.15 18.99
C TRP A 98 2.96 -4.91 17.66
N SER A 99 3.74 -4.85 16.57
CA SER A 99 3.19 -4.70 15.21
C SER A 99 2.46 -5.94 14.71
N ARG A 100 2.72 -7.11 15.30
CA ARG A 100 2.39 -8.46 14.81
C ARG A 100 3.15 -8.89 13.55
N GLN A 101 4.28 -8.26 13.24
CA GLN A 101 5.11 -8.56 12.06
C GLN A 101 6.48 -9.16 12.45
N GLY A 102 6.58 -9.67 13.69
CA GLY A 102 7.79 -10.31 14.23
C GLY A 102 8.75 -9.32 14.90
N ALA A 103 9.64 -9.87 15.72
CA ALA A 103 10.57 -9.07 16.49
C ALA A 103 11.63 -8.41 15.58
N ARG A 104 11.98 -7.15 15.86
CA ARG A 104 12.99 -6.40 15.10
C ARG A 104 13.90 -5.60 16.03
N ARG A 105 15.19 -5.54 15.70
CA ARG A 105 16.14 -4.66 16.39
C ARG A 105 16.07 -3.23 15.83
N PRO A 106 16.28 -2.19 16.64
CA PRO A 106 16.35 -0.82 16.16
C PRO A 106 17.49 -0.63 15.15
N GLY A 107 17.18 0.06 14.05
CA GLY A 107 18.15 0.50 13.03
C GLY A 107 18.42 2.01 13.04
N GLY A 108 17.57 2.80 13.70
CA GLY A 108 17.66 4.25 13.74
C GLY A 108 17.27 4.95 12.43
N ASP A 109 17.43 6.27 12.40
CA ASP A 109 17.02 7.10 11.25
C ASP A 109 17.78 6.77 9.96
N GLY A 110 19.05 6.36 10.06
CA GLY A 110 19.85 5.96 8.90
C GLY A 110 19.28 4.74 8.17
N ALA A 111 18.77 3.75 8.93
CA ALA A 111 18.10 2.60 8.34
C ALA A 111 16.77 2.99 7.65
N LEU A 112 16.05 3.97 8.20
CA LEU A 112 14.85 4.51 7.56
C LEU A 112 15.20 5.24 6.25
N ASP A 113 16.31 5.97 6.20
CA ASP A 113 16.78 6.63 4.99
C ASP A 113 17.16 5.64 3.88
N GLU A 114 17.85 4.56 4.23
CA GLU A 114 18.18 3.49 3.29
C GLU A 114 16.90 2.81 2.75
N ALA A 115 15.93 2.56 3.63
CA ALA A 115 14.64 2.00 3.24
C ALA A 115 13.87 2.92 2.28
N LEU A 116 13.78 4.22 2.59
CA LEU A 116 13.13 5.21 1.72
C LEU A 116 13.86 5.37 0.37
N ALA A 117 15.19 5.25 0.35
CA ALA A 117 15.96 5.27 -0.89
C ALA A 117 15.70 4.03 -1.77
N GLU A 118 15.45 2.88 -1.17
CA GLU A 118 14.99 1.69 -1.90
C GLU A 118 13.58 1.91 -2.49
N ILE A 119 12.64 2.46 -1.71
CA ILE A 119 11.30 2.79 -2.21
C ILE A 119 11.38 3.79 -3.36
N ASP A 120 12.24 4.81 -3.27
CA ASP A 120 12.47 5.78 -4.36
C ASP A 120 12.97 5.11 -5.64
N ARG A 121 13.88 4.13 -5.54
CA ARG A 121 14.35 3.35 -6.68
C ARG A 121 13.25 2.50 -7.30
N LEU A 122 12.44 1.83 -6.48
CA LEU A 122 11.32 1.03 -6.96
C LEU A 122 10.23 1.90 -7.60
N ALA A 123 9.96 3.08 -7.05
CA ALA A 123 9.00 4.03 -7.58
C ALA A 123 9.36 4.52 -9.00
N ALA A 124 10.63 4.47 -9.40
CA ALA A 124 11.03 4.82 -10.76
C ALA A 124 10.58 3.80 -11.83
N LEU A 125 10.20 2.59 -11.43
CA LEU A 125 9.85 1.51 -12.37
C LEU A 125 8.54 1.81 -13.13
N PRO A 126 8.43 1.42 -14.42
CA PRO A 126 7.27 1.73 -15.25
C PRO A 126 5.99 0.98 -14.82
N GLN A 127 6.13 -0.24 -14.27
CA GLN A 127 5.01 -1.04 -13.77
C GLN A 127 4.48 -0.60 -12.39
N VAL A 128 5.26 0.20 -11.66
CA VAL A 128 4.83 0.82 -10.40
C VAL A 128 3.99 2.06 -10.73
N LYS A 129 2.74 2.09 -10.27
CA LYS A 129 1.76 3.16 -10.60
C LYS A 129 1.48 4.09 -9.42
N GLY A 130 1.83 3.68 -8.21
CA GLY A 130 1.63 4.48 -7.00
C GLY A 130 2.75 4.31 -5.99
N VAL A 131 2.83 5.27 -5.08
CA VAL A 131 3.61 5.17 -3.86
C VAL A 131 2.61 4.97 -2.72
N GLY A 132 2.72 3.83 -2.06
CA GLY A 132 1.83 3.41 -0.99
C GLY A 132 1.76 1.88 -0.86
N GLU A 133 1.14 1.36 0.19
CA GLU A 133 0.36 2.12 1.14
C GLU A 133 1.26 2.80 2.20
N THR A 134 1.16 4.13 2.31
CA THR A 134 1.89 4.98 3.29
C THR A 134 0.87 5.77 4.11
N GLY A 135 1.26 6.61 5.07
CA GLY A 135 0.32 7.45 5.82
C GLY A 135 0.56 7.37 7.33
N LEU A 136 -0.52 7.40 8.12
CA LEU A 136 -0.47 7.40 9.58
C LEU A 136 -1.44 6.38 10.20
N ASP A 137 -0.98 5.66 11.21
CA ASP A 137 -1.73 4.63 11.95
C ASP A 137 -1.44 4.74 13.45
N TYR A 138 -2.30 5.47 14.17
CA TYR A 138 -2.15 5.70 15.61
C TYR A 138 -2.79 4.62 16.48
N PHE A 139 -3.51 3.66 15.87
CA PHE A 139 -4.12 2.56 16.61
C PHE A 139 -3.10 1.58 17.16
N ARG A 140 -2.03 1.29 16.39
CA ARG A 140 -0.97 0.35 16.81
C ARG A 140 0.28 1.04 17.32
N THR A 141 0.51 2.28 16.90
CA THR A 141 1.76 2.99 17.16
C THR A 141 1.62 3.92 18.36
N GLY A 142 2.44 3.69 19.38
CA GLY A 142 2.55 4.57 20.54
C GLY A 142 3.11 5.94 20.17
N PRO A 143 3.04 6.93 21.10
CA PRO A 143 3.52 8.29 20.86
C PRO A 143 4.96 8.37 20.33
N GLU A 144 5.83 7.45 20.76
CA GLU A 144 7.23 7.35 20.37
C GLU A 144 7.43 7.06 18.88
N GLY A 145 6.52 6.31 18.24
CA GLY A 145 6.64 5.97 16.83
C GLY A 145 6.05 7.00 15.87
N LYS A 146 5.23 7.94 16.35
CA LYS A 146 4.51 8.90 15.49
C LYS A 146 5.45 9.76 14.65
N ALA A 147 6.57 10.19 15.23
CA ALA A 147 7.56 10.99 14.51
C ALA A 147 8.15 10.23 13.30
N ALA A 148 8.45 8.94 13.47
CA ALA A 148 8.94 8.09 12.38
C ALA A 148 7.86 7.88 11.30
N GLN A 149 6.59 7.72 11.68
CA GLN A 149 5.49 7.63 10.72
C GLN A 149 5.37 8.90 9.88
N GLU A 150 5.32 10.07 10.52
CA GLU A 150 5.13 11.34 9.83
C GLU A 150 6.32 11.65 8.91
N ARG A 151 7.55 11.39 9.37
CA ARG A 151 8.76 11.52 8.53
C ARG A 151 8.68 10.63 7.29
N SER A 152 8.28 9.37 7.49
CA SER A 152 8.10 8.43 6.38
C SER A 152 7.01 8.89 5.43
N PHE A 153 5.85 9.33 5.94
CA PHE A 153 4.72 9.76 5.11
C PHE A 153 5.10 10.97 4.23
N ARG A 154 5.76 11.97 4.80
CA ARG A 154 6.28 13.13 4.04
C ARG A 154 7.27 12.71 2.96
N ALA A 155 8.21 11.82 3.29
CA ALA A 155 9.16 11.30 2.32
C ALA A 155 8.47 10.57 1.16
N HIS A 156 7.44 9.76 1.43
CA HIS A 156 6.65 9.09 0.39
C HIS A 156 5.86 10.09 -0.48
N ILE A 157 5.31 11.17 0.10
CA ILE A 157 4.68 12.25 -0.67
C ILE A 157 5.69 12.87 -1.65
N GLU A 158 6.91 13.15 -1.20
CA GLU A 158 7.97 13.69 -2.05
C GLU A 158 8.42 12.70 -3.14
N ILE A 159 8.56 11.40 -2.83
CA ILE A 159 8.85 10.35 -3.81
C ILE A 159 7.74 10.28 -4.87
N ALA A 160 6.47 10.31 -4.45
CA ALA A 160 5.32 10.28 -5.35
C ALA A 160 5.33 11.47 -6.32
N LYS A 161 5.60 12.68 -5.81
CA LYS A 161 5.74 13.89 -6.62
C LYS A 161 6.89 13.77 -7.62
N ARG A 162 8.06 13.33 -7.16
CA ARG A 162 9.29 13.20 -7.97
C ARG A 162 9.11 12.27 -9.17
N HIS A 163 8.48 11.11 -8.97
CA HIS A 163 8.32 10.08 -10.02
C HIS A 163 7.01 10.15 -10.79
N GLY A 164 6.19 11.13 -10.41
CA GLY A 164 4.89 11.35 -10.97
C GLY A 164 3.85 10.25 -10.75
N LYS A 165 3.80 9.71 -9.52
CA LYS A 165 2.95 8.58 -9.14
C LYS A 165 1.74 9.02 -8.33
N ALA A 166 0.69 8.19 -8.36
CA ALA A 166 -0.41 8.33 -7.41
C ALA A 166 0.08 8.06 -5.97
N LEU A 167 -0.60 8.63 -4.98
CA LEU A 167 -0.32 8.38 -3.57
C LEU A 167 -1.47 7.55 -2.97
N VAL A 168 -1.14 6.42 -2.35
CA VAL A 168 -2.10 5.54 -1.65
C VAL A 168 -1.89 5.69 -0.15
N ILE A 169 -2.96 6.07 0.56
CA ILE A 169 -2.87 6.54 1.95
C ILE A 169 -3.64 5.62 2.89
N HIS A 170 -2.93 5.01 3.83
CA HIS A 170 -3.46 4.45 5.06
C HIS A 170 -3.75 5.57 6.05
N ASP A 171 -4.96 5.57 6.59
CA ASP A 171 -5.35 6.46 7.66
C ASP A 171 -6.15 5.69 8.71
N ARG A 172 -5.62 5.61 9.92
CA ARG A 172 -6.33 5.03 11.07
C ARG A 172 -6.03 5.79 12.35
N ASP A 173 -7.09 6.34 12.96
CA ASP A 173 -7.03 7.17 14.17
C ASP A 173 -6.07 8.39 14.04
N ALA A 174 -5.79 8.84 12.82
CA ALA A 174 -4.80 9.88 12.52
C ALA A 174 -5.30 10.96 11.54
N HIS A 175 -6.62 11.00 11.27
CA HIS A 175 -7.26 11.79 10.22
C HIS A 175 -6.78 13.24 10.13
N ALA A 176 -6.78 13.95 11.26
CA ALA A 176 -6.39 15.36 11.30
C ALA A 176 -4.92 15.57 10.94
N ASP A 177 -4.03 14.67 11.37
CA ASP A 177 -2.60 14.73 11.06
C ASP A 177 -2.32 14.34 9.62
N VAL A 178 -3.02 13.35 9.06
CA VAL A 178 -2.93 13.02 7.64
C VAL A 178 -3.26 14.24 6.79
N LEU A 179 -4.38 14.91 7.07
CA LEU A 179 -4.79 16.11 6.34
C LEU A 179 -3.83 17.29 6.55
N ARG A 180 -3.30 17.47 7.77
CA ARG A 180 -2.30 18.49 8.08
C ARG A 180 -1.04 18.28 7.24
N VAL A 181 -0.48 17.07 7.26
CA VAL A 181 0.73 16.72 6.50
C VAL A 181 0.50 16.94 5.00
N LEU A 182 -0.59 16.44 4.43
CA LEU A 182 -0.92 16.65 3.02
C LEU A 182 -1.02 18.14 2.64
N LYS A 183 -1.61 18.95 3.52
CA LYS A 183 -1.74 20.39 3.31
C LYS A 183 -0.39 21.10 3.36
N GLU A 184 0.49 20.71 4.28
CA GLU A 184 1.83 21.28 4.45
C GLU A 184 2.78 20.89 3.32
N GLU A 185 2.76 19.62 2.88
CA GLU A 185 3.55 19.16 1.74
C GLU A 185 3.04 19.74 0.41
N GLY A 186 1.72 19.98 0.30
CA GLY A 186 1.11 20.52 -0.91
C GLY A 186 1.05 19.53 -2.08
N ALA A 187 0.23 19.87 -3.08
CA ALA A 187 0.11 19.07 -4.31
C ALA A 187 1.38 19.20 -5.19
N PRO A 188 1.65 18.21 -6.07
CA PRO A 188 2.73 18.35 -7.05
C PRO A 188 2.59 19.67 -7.83
N SER A 189 3.69 20.41 -7.96
CA SER A 189 3.77 21.58 -8.83
C SER A 189 3.70 21.10 -10.28
N GLY A 190 2.50 21.09 -10.87
CA GLY A 190 2.35 20.83 -12.30
C GLY A 190 3.10 21.90 -13.11
N PRO A 191 3.52 21.62 -14.36
CA PRO A 191 3.98 22.68 -15.24
C PRO A 191 2.86 23.73 -15.38
N SER A 192 3.23 24.99 -15.19
CA SER A 192 2.48 26.12 -15.72
C SER A 192 2.09 25.81 -17.17
N SER A 193 0.91 26.24 -17.57
CA SER A 193 0.31 26.06 -18.88
C SER A 193 1.21 26.57 -20.03
N THR A 194 2.22 25.80 -20.45
CA THR A 194 2.84 25.89 -21.77
C THR A 194 3.20 24.48 -22.24
N ALA A 195 2.38 23.98 -23.16
CA ALA A 195 2.42 22.61 -23.64
C ALA A 195 3.68 22.30 -24.46
N THR A 196 4.36 21.21 -24.14
CA THR A 196 5.14 20.43 -25.10
C THR A 196 4.27 19.25 -25.54
N PRO A 197 4.01 19.02 -26.84
CA PRO A 197 3.16 17.91 -27.28
C PRO A 197 3.93 16.59 -27.16
N GLY A 198 3.51 15.68 -26.26
CA GLY A 198 4.01 14.29 -26.26
C GLY A 198 4.00 13.57 -24.91
N THR A 199 4.06 14.28 -23.79
CA THR A 199 4.02 13.66 -22.45
C THR A 199 2.61 13.76 -21.86
N ARG A 200 2.03 12.62 -21.49
CA ARG A 200 0.70 12.53 -20.87
C ARG A 200 0.62 13.46 -19.66
N ARG A 201 -0.43 14.29 -19.65
CA ARG A 201 -0.85 15.13 -18.51
C ARG A 201 -0.91 14.30 -17.24
N TRP A 202 -0.45 14.88 -16.13
CA TRP A 202 -1.02 14.55 -14.82
C TRP A 202 -2.51 14.94 -14.86
N PRO A 203 -3.46 14.01 -14.72
CA PRO A 203 -4.87 14.38 -14.64
C PRO A 203 -5.06 15.25 -13.41
N ARG A 204 -5.90 16.29 -13.46
CA ARG A 204 -6.21 17.21 -12.33
C ARG A 204 -6.87 16.50 -11.11
N SER A 205 -6.81 15.17 -11.07
CA SER A 205 -7.56 14.22 -10.27
C SER A 205 -6.76 12.92 -10.13
N ALA A 206 -5.45 12.98 -9.85
CA ALA A 206 -4.77 11.75 -9.43
C ALA A 206 -5.51 11.20 -8.20
N PRO A 207 -6.05 9.98 -8.27
CA PRO A 207 -6.89 9.46 -7.20
C PRO A 207 -6.02 9.30 -5.95
N ILE A 208 -6.40 9.99 -4.88
CA ILE A 208 -6.01 9.61 -3.53
C ILE A 208 -6.98 8.49 -3.16
N THR A 209 -6.50 7.25 -3.15
CA THR A 209 -7.25 6.14 -2.55
C THR A 209 -6.83 6.05 -1.09
N ALA A 210 -7.80 6.27 -0.20
CA ALA A 210 -7.64 6.02 1.23
C ALA A 210 -8.26 4.66 1.56
N THR A 211 -7.47 3.73 2.09
CA THR A 211 -7.96 2.42 2.51
C THR A 211 -8.05 2.43 4.03
N SER A 212 -9.24 2.14 4.58
CA SER A 212 -9.41 1.90 6.00
C SER A 212 -9.54 0.40 6.24
N CYS A 213 -8.57 -0.20 6.92
CA CYS A 213 -8.71 -1.58 7.41
C CYS A 213 -9.79 -1.62 8.50
N PRO A 214 -10.83 -2.48 8.40
CA PRO A 214 -11.79 -2.65 9.48
C PRO A 214 -11.10 -3.21 10.72
N SER A 215 -11.36 -2.61 11.88
CA SER A 215 -10.94 -3.17 13.17
C SER A 215 -11.51 -4.57 13.35
N PRO A 216 -10.72 -5.58 13.78
CA PRO A 216 -11.32 -6.82 14.25
C PRO A 216 -12.20 -6.47 15.46
N ALA A 217 -13.47 -6.87 15.40
CA ALA A 217 -14.34 -6.81 16.57
C ALA A 217 -13.64 -7.58 17.71
N THR A 218 -13.45 -6.87 18.83
CA THR A 218 -12.97 -7.40 20.11
C THR A 218 -13.76 -8.62 20.56
#